data_AF-A0A940JE86-F1
#
_entry.id   AF-A0A940JE86-F1
#
_cell.length_a   1.000
_cell.length_b   1.000
_cell.length_c   1.000
_cell.angle_alpha   90.00
_cell.angle_beta   90.00
_cell.angle_gamma   90.00
#
_symmetry.space_group_name_H-M   'P 1'
#
loop_
_entity.id
_entity.type
_entity.pdbx_description
1 polymer ?
#
loop_
_entity_poly.entity_id
_entity_poly.type
_entity_poly.pdbx_seq_one_letter_code
_entity_poly.pdbx_strand_id
1 'polypeptide(L)'
;LATRIQMAGMGIPAFYTPAGYGTEIAEGKEVREFGGKKYLMELALHADFAIVKAWKGDKYGNLVFRKTTRNFSTSMAKAGNITIAEVEHLVEPGELDPDHIHVPGIYVHRIFKGTNYEKRIERKTISAAV
;
A
#
# COMPACT_ATOMS: atom_id res chain seq x y z
N LEU A 1 -4.05 -2.66 -10.29
CA LEU A 1 -3.96 -1.56 -9.29
C LEU A 1 -2.73 -1.66 -8.41
N ALA A 2 -2.62 -2.66 -7.52
CA ALA A 2 -1.53 -2.74 -6.52
C ALA A 2 -0.11 -2.60 -7.11
N THR A 3 0.17 -3.33 -8.20
CA THR A 3 1.47 -3.28 -8.88
C THR A 3 1.77 -1.90 -9.46
N ARG A 4 0.77 -1.18 -9.99
CA ARG A 4 0.96 0.18 -10.53
C ARG A 4 1.44 1.15 -9.44
N ILE A 5 0.86 1.05 -8.24
CA ILE A 5 1.27 1.84 -7.06
C ILE A 5 2.68 1.45 -6.62
N GLN A 6 2.97 0.15 -6.58
CA GLN A 6 4.31 -0.33 -6.22
C GLN A 6 5.38 0.14 -7.21
N MET A 7 5.11 0.09 -8.52
CA MET A 7 6.05 0.57 -9.54
C MET A 7 6.35 2.06 -9.37
N ALA A 8 5.34 2.88 -9.04
CA ALA A 8 5.54 4.29 -8.72
C ALA A 8 6.51 4.49 -7.55
N GLY A 9 6.31 3.76 -6.44
CA GLY A 9 7.21 3.81 -5.28
C GLY A 9 8.62 3.23 -5.53
N MET A 10 8.82 2.50 -6.63
CA MET A 10 10.12 2.00 -7.07
C MET A 10 10.77 2.89 -8.15
N GLY A 11 10.10 3.94 -8.62
CA GLY A 11 10.57 4.77 -9.73
C GLY A 11 10.54 4.06 -11.09
N ILE A 12 9.74 3.00 -11.24
CA ILE A 12 9.57 2.27 -12.51
C ILE A 12 8.36 2.87 -13.23
N PRO A 13 8.50 3.46 -14.42
CA PRO A 13 7.41 4.21 -15.05
C PRO A 13 6.32 3.31 -15.66
N ALA A 14 6.67 2.10 -16.07
CA ALA A 14 5.75 1.16 -16.71
C ALA A 14 6.21 -0.29 -16.51
N PHE A 15 5.25 -1.23 -16.60
CA PHE A 15 5.51 -2.67 -16.53
C PHE A 15 4.50 -3.43 -17.39
N TYR A 16 4.80 -4.70 -17.70
CA TYR A 16 3.90 -5.57 -18.46
C TYR A 16 3.19 -6.56 -17.55
N THR A 17 1.89 -6.78 -17.80
CA THR A 17 1.06 -7.72 -17.04
C THR A 17 0.05 -8.43 -17.94
N PRO A 18 -0.27 -9.72 -17.70
CA PRO A 18 -1.27 -10.42 -18.51
C PRO A 18 -2.70 -10.08 -18.09
N ALA A 19 -2.87 -9.44 -16.93
CA ALA A 19 -4.18 -9.10 -16.39
C ALA A 19 -4.89 -8.07 -17.28
N GLY A 20 -6.12 -8.38 -17.72
CA GLY A 20 -6.94 -7.50 -18.57
C GLY A 20 -6.72 -7.68 -20.07
N TYR A 21 -5.77 -8.51 -20.52
CA TYR A 21 -5.65 -8.81 -21.95
C TYR A 21 -6.92 -9.51 -22.45
N GLY A 22 -7.44 -9.07 -23.59
CA GLY A 22 -8.67 -9.59 -24.19
C GLY A 22 -9.97 -9.05 -23.57
N THR A 23 -9.89 -8.04 -22.70
CA THR A 23 -11.06 -7.32 -22.15
C THR A 23 -11.02 -5.84 -22.54
N GLU A 24 -12.07 -5.08 -22.22
CA GLU A 24 -12.12 -3.63 -22.47
C GLU A 24 -10.97 -2.85 -21.80
N ILE A 25 -10.34 -3.42 -20.76
CA ILE A 25 -9.20 -2.83 -20.07
C ILE A 25 -7.96 -2.71 -20.98
N ALA A 26 -7.87 -3.52 -22.04
CA ALA A 26 -6.77 -3.51 -23.00
C ALA A 26 -6.87 -2.40 -24.05
N GLU A 27 -8.04 -1.78 -24.21
CA GLU A 27 -8.29 -0.80 -25.27
C GLU A 27 -7.33 0.39 -25.15
N GLY A 28 -6.65 0.70 -26.27
CA GLY A 28 -5.68 1.81 -26.35
C GLY A 28 -4.35 1.59 -25.62
N LYS A 29 -4.10 0.41 -25.02
CA LYS A 29 -2.83 0.11 -24.34
C LYS A 29 -1.84 -0.61 -25.25
N GLU A 30 -0.55 -0.41 -25.01
CA GLU A 30 0.50 -1.19 -25.68
C GLU A 30 0.40 -2.67 -25.27
N VAL A 31 0.51 -3.56 -26.25
CA VAL A 31 0.53 -5.00 -26.03
C VAL A 31 1.83 -5.58 -26.57
N ARG A 32 2.49 -6.41 -25.76
CA ARG A 32 3.70 -7.12 -26.17
C ARG A 32 3.59 -8.61 -25.86
N GLU A 33 4.26 -9.42 -26.67
CA GLU A 33 4.33 -10.86 -26.46
C GLU A 33 5.63 -11.24 -25.77
N PHE A 34 5.53 -12.08 -24.74
CA PHE A 34 6.66 -12.68 -24.04
C PHE A 34 6.40 -14.17 -23.89
N GLY A 35 7.27 -15.01 -24.46
CA GLY A 35 7.16 -16.46 -24.35
C GLY A 35 5.82 -17.02 -24.84
N GLY A 36 5.30 -16.50 -25.96
CA GLY A 36 4.03 -16.96 -26.56
C GLY A 36 2.76 -16.46 -25.87
N LYS A 37 2.88 -15.58 -24.86
CA LYS A 37 1.73 -14.98 -24.15
C LYS A 37 1.71 -13.47 -24.31
N LYS A 38 0.52 -12.89 -24.49
CA LYS A 38 0.30 -11.44 -24.61
C LYS A 38 0.19 -10.77 -23.24
N TYR A 39 0.76 -9.58 -23.12
CA TYR A 39 0.78 -8.76 -21.91
C TYR A 39 0.47 -7.31 -22.27
N LEU A 40 -0.28 -6.64 -21.41
CA LEU A 40 -0.57 -5.21 -21.49
C LEU A 40 0.53 -4.42 -20.78
N MET A 41 0.96 -3.31 -21.37
CA MET A 41 1.74 -2.30 -20.66
C MET A 41 0.82 -1.47 -19.74
N GLU A 42 1.14 -1.44 -18.46
CA GLU A 42 0.50 -0.58 -17.46
C GLU A 42 1.49 0.47 -16.96
N LEU A 43 1.00 1.69 -16.79
CA LEU A 43 1.77 2.80 -16.22
C LEU A 43 1.74 2.75 -14.69
N ALA A 44 2.82 3.22 -14.08
CA ALA A 44 2.86 3.49 -12.65
C ALA A 44 1.76 4.46 -12.21
N LEU A 45 1.30 4.30 -10.97
CA LEU A 45 0.28 5.16 -10.37
C LEU A 45 0.89 5.97 -9.25
N HIS A 46 1.21 7.23 -9.55
CA HIS A 46 1.70 8.21 -8.58
C HIS A 46 0.54 8.99 -7.94
N ALA A 47 0.81 9.57 -6.77
CA ALA A 47 -0.12 10.48 -6.11
C ALA A 47 0.64 11.65 -5.47
N ASP A 48 0.03 12.83 -5.43
CA ASP A 48 0.59 13.97 -4.69
C ASP A 48 0.58 13.72 -3.19
N PHE A 49 -0.48 13.07 -2.70
CA PHE A 49 -0.64 12.70 -1.31
C PHE A 49 -0.99 11.22 -1.16
N ALA A 50 -0.37 10.56 -0.19
CA ALA A 50 -0.74 9.23 0.27
C ALA A 50 -1.20 9.31 1.73
N ILE A 51 -2.43 8.88 2.01
CA ILE A 51 -2.98 8.82 3.36
C ILE A 51 -3.09 7.34 3.74
N VAL A 52 -2.40 6.92 4.80
CA VAL A 52 -2.29 5.51 5.17
C VAL A 52 -2.58 5.29 6.65
N LYS A 53 -3.23 4.16 6.96
CA LYS A 53 -3.60 3.77 8.32
C LYS A 53 -2.71 2.64 8.83
N ALA A 54 -1.85 2.92 9.81
CA ALA A 54 -1.02 1.91 10.47
C ALA A 54 -1.50 1.59 11.90
N TRP A 55 -1.04 0.47 12.44
CA TRP A 55 -1.34 0.10 13.83
C TRP A 55 -0.42 0.84 14.80
N LYS A 56 0.90 0.74 14.58
CA LYS A 56 1.90 1.51 15.33
C LYS A 56 2.75 2.32 14.37
N GLY A 57 3.28 3.44 14.87
CA GLY A 57 4.43 4.08 14.27
C GLY A 57 5.27 4.82 15.29
N ASP A 58 6.53 5.09 14.97
CA ASP A 58 7.42 5.89 15.81
C ASP A 58 7.55 7.34 15.30
N LYS A 59 8.20 8.21 16.08
CA LYS A 59 8.44 9.61 15.68
C LYS A 59 9.37 9.78 14.46
N TYR A 60 10.09 8.74 14.04
CA TYR A 60 10.84 8.73 12.79
C TYR A 60 10.00 8.28 11.59
N GLY A 61 8.74 7.91 11.82
CA GLY A 61 7.79 7.54 10.77
C GLY A 61 7.82 6.05 10.43
N ASN A 62 8.57 5.21 11.14
CA ASN A 62 8.55 3.76 10.89
C ASN A 62 7.16 3.20 11.22
N LEU A 63 6.59 2.38 10.35
CA LEU A 63 5.20 1.88 10.51
C LEU A 63 5.13 0.36 10.65
N VAL A 64 4.25 -0.07 11.54
CA VAL A 64 3.83 -1.47 11.71
C VAL A 64 2.31 -1.57 11.50
N PHE A 65 1.88 -2.58 10.74
CA PHE A 65 0.49 -2.82 10.34
C PHE A 65 0.01 -4.13 10.99
N ARG A 66 -1.28 -4.24 11.26
CA ARG A 66 -1.83 -5.37 12.03
C ARG A 66 -2.78 -6.22 11.18
N LYS A 67 -2.43 -7.49 10.97
CA LYS A 67 -3.24 -8.44 10.21
C LYS A 67 -3.48 -7.92 8.77
N THR A 68 -4.69 -8.10 8.25
CA THR A 68 -5.08 -7.77 6.87
C THR A 68 -5.24 -6.27 6.61
N THR A 69 -5.14 -5.41 7.64
CA THR A 69 -5.17 -3.94 7.43
C THR A 69 -3.92 -3.41 6.73
N ARG A 70 -2.88 -4.25 6.55
CA ARG A 70 -1.67 -3.94 5.79
C ARG A 70 -1.93 -3.65 4.30
N ASN A 71 -2.94 -4.31 3.73
CA ASN A 71 -3.42 -4.22 2.34
C ASN A 71 -2.59 -3.35 1.35
N PHE A 72 -3.16 -2.27 0.83
CA PHE A 72 -2.51 -1.31 -0.07
C PHE A 72 -1.65 -0.29 0.66
N SER A 73 -1.81 -0.16 1.99
CA SER A 73 -1.17 0.88 2.79
C SER A 73 0.36 0.87 2.64
N THR A 74 1.00 -0.30 2.54
CA THR A 74 2.46 -0.40 2.38
C THR A 74 2.95 0.11 1.03
N SER A 75 2.23 -0.16 -0.06
CA SER A 75 2.57 0.34 -1.40
C SER A 75 2.22 1.82 -1.54
N MET A 76 1.06 2.24 -1.03
CA MET A 76 0.62 3.63 -1.07
C MET A 76 1.57 4.56 -0.33
N ALA A 77 2.07 4.15 0.85
CA ALA A 77 3.02 4.95 1.62
C ALA A 77 4.29 5.32 0.82
N LYS A 78 4.67 4.49 -0.17
CA LYS A 78 5.86 4.68 -0.99
C LYS A 78 5.59 5.47 -2.28
N ALA A 79 4.33 5.58 -2.70
CA ALA A 79 3.94 6.12 -4.00
C ALA A 79 3.44 7.58 -3.95
N GLY A 80 3.33 8.16 -2.75
CA GLY A 80 2.94 9.55 -2.54
C GLY A 80 4.14 10.50 -2.50
N ASN A 81 4.01 11.68 -3.11
CA ASN A 81 4.98 12.77 -2.94
C ASN A 81 5.01 13.23 -1.47
N ILE A 82 3.85 13.28 -0.82
CA ILE A 82 3.72 13.51 0.63
C ILE A 82 2.86 12.41 1.24
N THR A 83 3.47 11.63 2.13
CA THR A 83 2.78 10.55 2.85
C THR A 83 2.43 10.98 4.27
N ILE A 84 1.16 10.85 4.62
CA ILE A 84 0.58 11.13 5.92
C ILE A 84 0.11 9.81 6.53
N ALA A 85 0.71 9.41 7.64
CA ALA A 85 0.37 8.19 8.35
C ALA A 85 -0.46 8.49 9.60
N GLU A 86 -1.64 7.90 9.69
CA GLU A 86 -2.43 7.87 10.91
C GLU A 86 -2.17 6.55 11.67
N VAL A 87 -1.89 6.65 12.97
CA VAL A 87 -1.53 5.48 13.81
C VAL A 87 -2.43 5.39 15.04
N GLU A 88 -2.55 4.19 15.61
CA GLU A 88 -3.23 3.99 16.90
C GLU A 88 -2.27 4.19 18.06
N HIS A 89 -1.05 3.70 17.91
CA HIS A 89 0.02 3.85 18.89
C HIS A 89 1.17 4.60 18.25
N LEU A 90 1.40 5.83 18.71
CA LEU A 90 2.61 6.58 18.42
C LEU A 90 3.59 6.34 19.57
N VAL A 91 4.77 5.82 19.25
CA VAL A 91 5.82 5.43 20.21
C VAL A 91 7.10 6.22 19.99
N GLU A 92 8.05 6.14 20.94
CA GLU A 92 9.38 6.73 20.75
C GLU A 92 10.26 5.85 19.85
N PRO A 93 11.23 6.45 19.13
CA PRO A 93 12.22 5.68 18.38
C PRO A 93 12.96 4.67 19.26
N GLY A 94 13.16 3.46 18.75
CA GLY A 94 13.77 2.34 19.48
C GLY A 94 12.77 1.41 20.17
N GLU A 95 11.50 1.80 20.32
CA GLU A 95 10.45 0.91 20.84
C GLU A 95 9.91 -0.07 19.77
N LEU A 96 10.11 0.24 18.49
CA LEU A 96 9.81 -0.67 17.39
C LEU A 96 11.06 -1.48 17.07
N ASP A 97 10.93 -2.80 17.13
CA ASP A 97 11.96 -3.73 16.65
C ASP A 97 12.23 -3.47 15.16
N PRO A 98 13.49 -3.16 14.76
CA PRO A 98 13.86 -2.90 13.37
C PRO A 98 13.43 -4.00 12.39
N ASP A 99 13.50 -5.27 12.78
CA ASP A 99 13.14 -6.40 11.91
C ASP A 99 11.61 -6.56 11.75
N HIS A 100 10.83 -5.84 12.55
CA HIS A 100 9.36 -5.83 12.47
C HIS A 100 8.79 -4.59 11.77
N ILE A 101 9.63 -3.68 11.29
CA ILE A 101 9.20 -2.49 10.54
C ILE A 101 8.73 -2.91 9.14
N HIS A 102 7.49 -2.58 8.77
CA HIS A 102 6.96 -2.90 7.43
C HIS A 102 7.19 -1.78 6.41
N VAL A 103 7.09 -0.53 6.85
CA VAL A 103 7.39 0.65 6.04
C VAL A 103 8.41 1.48 6.81
N PRO A 104 9.64 1.60 6.28
CA PRO A 104 10.65 2.48 6.86
C PRO A 104 10.19 3.94 6.84
N GLY A 105 10.60 4.69 7.87
CA GLY A 105 10.19 6.08 8.09
C GLY A 105 10.56 7.06 6.97
N ILE A 106 11.53 6.71 6.13
CA ILE A 106 11.90 7.51 4.95
C ILE A 106 10.73 7.80 4.00
N TYR A 107 9.71 6.93 4.00
CA TYR A 107 8.53 7.10 3.16
C TYR A 107 7.42 7.93 3.81
N VAL A 108 7.55 8.30 5.09
CA VAL A 108 6.51 8.96 5.88
C VAL A 108 6.92 10.39 6.19
N HIS A 109 6.15 11.35 5.70
CA HIS A 109 6.45 12.78 5.82
C HIS A 109 5.76 13.41 7.02
N ARG A 110 4.58 12.89 7.39
CA ARG A 110 3.79 13.35 8.53
C ARG A 110 3.19 12.13 9.22
N ILE A 111 3.20 12.14 10.54
CA ILE A 111 2.58 11.10 11.36
C ILE A 111 1.71 11.74 12.42
N PHE A 112 0.52 11.17 12.65
CA PHE A 112 -0.33 11.60 13.76
C PHE A 112 -1.00 10.41 14.44
N LYS A 113 -1.24 10.56 15.75
CA LYS A 113 -1.96 9.59 16.55
C LYS A 113 -3.45 9.90 16.48
N GLY A 114 -4.21 9.05 15.80
CA GLY A 114 -5.66 9.14 15.81
C GLY A 114 -6.26 8.47 17.06
N THR A 115 -7.40 8.98 17.49
CA THR A 115 -8.17 8.46 18.62
C THR A 115 -9.58 8.07 18.16
N ASN A 116 -10.23 7.13 18.87
CA ASN A 116 -11.63 6.77 18.65
C ASN A 116 -11.96 6.19 17.26
N TYR A 117 -11.10 5.29 16.74
CA TYR A 117 -11.39 4.58 15.48
C TYR A 117 -12.58 3.64 15.61
N GLU A 118 -13.57 3.79 14.74
CA GLU A 118 -14.78 2.94 14.74
C GLU A 118 -14.55 1.51 14.24
N LYS A 119 -13.60 1.31 13.30
CA LYS A 119 -13.21 0.01 12.72
C LYS A 119 -14.40 -0.91 12.39
N ARG A 120 -15.35 -0.39 11.62
CA ARG A 120 -16.58 -1.11 11.23
C ARG A 120 -16.26 -2.42 10.51
N ILE A 121 -17.07 -3.45 10.79
CA ILE A 121 -17.02 -4.74 10.08
C ILE A 121 -18.19 -4.76 9.10
N GLU A 122 -17.91 -4.84 7.81
CA GLU A 122 -18.94 -4.87 6.76
C GLU A 122 -19.84 -6.11 6.88
N ARG A 123 -19.23 -7.29 7.04
CA ARG A 123 -19.94 -8.56 7.22
C ARG A 123 -19.36 -9.34 8.39
N LYS A 124 -20.03 -9.30 9.53
CA LYS A 124 -19.63 -10.05 10.74
C LYS A 124 -20.08 -11.50 10.61
N THR A 125 -19.17 -12.37 10.20
CA THR A 125 -19.39 -13.83 10.12
C THR A 125 -18.74 -14.51 11.31
N ILE A 126 -19.49 -15.32 12.05
CA ILE A 126 -19.02 -16.12 13.19
C ILE A 126 -19.37 -17.59 12.94
N SER A 127 -18.52 -18.53 13.36
CA SER A 127 -18.92 -19.94 13.43
C SER A 127 -19.89 -20.14 14.60
N ALA A 128 -20.78 -21.12 14.52
CA ALA A 128 -21.48 -21.59 15.71
C ALA A 128 -20.42 -22.01 16.75
N ALA A 129 -20.65 -21.70 18.02
CA ALA A 129 -19.81 -22.21 19.09
C ALA A 129 -19.86 -23.75 19.04
N VAL A 130 -18.70 -24.39 19.01
CA VAL A 130 -18.57 -25.84 19.19
C VAL A 130 -18.69 -26.15 20.67
#